data_AF-A0A2K3JN72-F1
#
_entry.id   AF-A0A2K3JN72-F1
#
_cell.length_a   1.000
_cell.length_b   1.000
_cell.length_c   1.000
_cell.angle_alpha   90.00
_cell.angle_beta   90.00
_cell.angle_gamma   90.00
#
_symmetry.space_group_name_H-M   'P 1'
#
loop_
_entity.id
_entity.type
_entity.pdbx_description
1 polymer ?
#
loop_
_entity_poly.entity_id
_entity_poly.type
_entity_poly.pdbx_seq_one_letter_code
_entity_poly.pdbx_strand_id
1 'polypeptide(L)'
;MRFLFGFPAVTRRKYLLLRHYKAAKKPPPLPTATPPKAPKKPENFSFHEVTWEDPYSWMSNLNDKVAMRHMDVYMEQEEKYTEAVMSDSERILNKLHFEMASRIPFELSTPPLRWGP
;
A
#
# COMPACT_ATOMS: atom_id res chain seq x y z
N MET A 1 5.96 -10.56 -73.79
CA MET A 1 6.95 -10.86 -72.74
C MET A 1 6.64 -10.04 -71.49
N ARG A 2 6.64 -10.73 -70.33
CA ARG A 2 6.87 -10.27 -68.95
C ARG A 2 6.03 -9.10 -68.40
N PHE A 3 5.00 -9.50 -67.64
CA PHE A 3 4.46 -8.73 -66.52
C PHE A 3 5.54 -8.58 -65.43
N LEU A 4 5.77 -7.36 -64.94
CA LEU A 4 6.58 -7.10 -63.76
C LEU A 4 5.64 -6.62 -62.64
N PHE A 5 5.35 -7.51 -61.69
CA PHE A 5 4.73 -7.17 -60.41
C PHE A 5 5.82 -6.61 -59.49
N GLY A 6 5.71 -5.33 -59.12
CA GLY A 6 6.51 -4.72 -58.06
C GLY A 6 5.80 -4.85 -56.72
N PHE A 7 6.36 -5.62 -55.80
CA PHE A 7 5.93 -5.62 -54.40
C PHE A 7 6.47 -4.35 -53.70
N PRO A 8 5.64 -3.55 -52.99
CA PRO A 8 6.19 -2.49 -52.15
C PRO A 8 6.77 -3.11 -50.89
N ALA A 9 8.04 -2.79 -50.62
CA ALA A 9 8.74 -3.15 -49.39
C ALA A 9 8.06 -2.46 -48.18
N VAL A 10 7.47 -3.25 -47.30
CA VAL A 10 6.93 -2.77 -46.02
C VAL A 10 8.10 -2.44 -45.10
N THR A 11 8.42 -1.15 -45.01
CA THR A 11 9.46 -0.65 -44.11
C THR A 11 8.92 -0.66 -42.68
N ARG A 12 9.35 -1.64 -41.87
CA ARG A 12 8.98 -1.79 -40.46
C ARG A 12 9.60 -0.64 -39.64
N ARG A 13 8.82 0.43 -39.42
CA ARG A 13 9.18 1.57 -38.56
C ARG A 13 9.37 1.06 -37.12
N LYS A 14 10.62 0.98 -36.65
CA LYS A 14 10.93 0.68 -35.25
C LYS A 14 10.55 1.91 -34.41
N TYR A 15 9.40 1.87 -33.75
CA TYR A 15 9.00 2.89 -32.78
C TYR A 15 9.81 2.69 -31.50
N LEU A 16 11.00 3.30 -31.42
CA LEU A 16 11.69 3.50 -30.15
C LEU A 16 11.00 4.64 -29.40
N LEU A 17 9.96 4.32 -28.64
CA LEU A 17 9.36 5.23 -27.67
C LEU A 17 10.30 5.36 -26.47
N LEU A 18 11.33 6.18 -26.60
CA LEU A 18 12.09 6.65 -25.44
C LEU A 18 11.17 7.60 -24.67
N ARG A 19 10.60 7.14 -23.56
CA ARG A 19 9.81 8.00 -22.67
C ARG A 19 10.78 8.94 -21.95
N HIS A 20 10.76 10.20 -22.34
CA HIS A 20 11.55 11.25 -21.70
C HIS A 20 10.87 11.56 -20.36
N TYR A 21 11.29 10.86 -19.30
CA TYR A 21 10.84 11.20 -17.95
C TYR A 21 11.48 12.54 -17.57
N LYS A 22 10.69 13.61 -17.57
CA LYS A 22 11.14 14.88 -17.01
C LYS A 22 11.21 14.70 -15.50
N ALA A 23 12.40 14.78 -14.93
CA ALA A 23 12.58 14.71 -13.48
C ALA A 23 11.75 15.82 -12.83
N ALA A 24 10.78 15.44 -11.99
CA ALA A 24 10.01 16.40 -11.22
C ALA A 24 10.95 17.16 -10.27
N LYS A 25 10.79 18.48 -10.16
CA LYS A 25 11.45 19.29 -9.12
C LYS A 25 11.13 18.64 -7.77
N LYS A 26 12.16 18.34 -6.96
CA LYS A 26 11.97 17.85 -5.60
C LYS A 26 11.16 18.90 -4.82
N PRO A 27 9.99 18.55 -4.25
CA PRO A 27 9.29 19.45 -3.34
C PRO A 27 10.20 19.76 -2.14
N PRO A 28 10.03 20.94 -1.53
CA PRO A 28 10.76 21.29 -0.30
C PRO A 28 10.48 20.25 0.78
N PRO A 29 11.45 19.94 1.66
CA PRO A 29 11.25 18.96 2.72
C PRO A 29 10.09 19.39 3.61
N LEU A 30 9.06 18.54 3.70
CA LEU A 30 7.96 18.72 4.63
C LEU A 30 8.48 18.73 6.08
N PRO A 31 7.83 19.45 7.00
CA PRO A 31 8.14 19.35 8.42
C PRO A 31 8.04 17.87 8.84
N THR A 32 9.08 17.36 9.48
CA THR A 32 9.10 15.97 9.97
C THR A 32 8.05 15.85 11.07
N ALA A 33 6.87 15.30 10.72
CA ALA A 33 5.86 14.96 11.70
C ALA A 33 6.51 14.07 12.78
N THR A 34 6.28 14.40 14.04
CA THR A 34 6.82 13.58 15.14
C THR A 34 5.88 12.40 15.38
N PRO A 35 6.38 11.16 15.46
CA PRO A 35 5.52 10.01 15.70
C PRO A 35 4.82 10.15 17.05
N PRO A 36 3.53 9.78 17.14
CA PRO A 36 2.82 9.78 18.40
C PRO A 36 3.43 8.74 19.34
N LYS A 37 3.26 8.95 20.65
CA LYS A 37 3.83 8.08 21.69
C LYS A 37 2.73 7.53 22.56
N ALA A 38 2.49 6.22 22.43
CA ALA A 38 1.48 5.52 23.22
C ALA A 38 1.86 5.51 24.72
N PRO A 39 0.88 5.60 25.63
CA PRO A 39 1.13 5.40 27.05
C PRO A 39 1.61 3.97 27.31
N LYS A 40 2.58 3.82 28.21
CA LYS A 40 3.13 2.53 28.63
C LYS A 40 2.51 2.11 29.96
N LYS A 41 2.00 0.89 30.02
CA LYS A 41 1.49 0.24 31.23
C LYS A 41 2.22 -1.10 31.38
N PRO A 42 3.21 -1.22 32.28
CA PRO A 42 3.93 -2.47 32.51
C PRO A 42 2.96 -3.59 32.87
N GLU A 43 2.94 -4.66 32.09
CA GLU A 43 2.20 -5.87 32.42
C GLU A 43 3.12 -7.08 32.23
N ASN A 44 3.25 -7.91 33.27
CA ASN A 44 4.14 -9.06 33.26
C ASN A 44 3.37 -10.30 32.84
N PHE A 45 3.93 -11.03 31.89
CA PHE A 45 3.42 -12.29 31.41
C PHE A 45 4.43 -13.39 31.73
N SER A 46 3.93 -14.51 32.26
CA SER A 46 4.74 -15.69 32.52
C SER A 46 4.24 -16.88 31.70
N PHE A 47 5.13 -17.50 30.93
CA PHE A 47 4.82 -18.72 30.19
C PHE A 47 6.03 -19.64 30.16
N HIS A 48 5.84 -20.91 30.54
CA HIS A 48 6.90 -21.92 30.65
C HIS A 48 8.17 -21.40 31.36
N GLU A 49 8.00 -20.86 32.56
CA GLU A 49 9.10 -20.34 33.40
C GLU A 49 9.86 -19.13 32.82
N VAL A 50 9.45 -18.62 31.65
CA VAL A 50 9.95 -17.38 31.06
C VAL A 50 8.97 -16.25 31.39
N THR A 51 9.48 -15.17 31.97
CA THR A 51 8.70 -13.96 32.27
C THR A 51 9.17 -12.82 31.37
N TRP A 52 8.24 -12.12 30.74
CA TRP A 52 8.52 -10.89 30.00
C TRP A 52 7.51 -9.79 30.34
N GLU A 53 7.91 -8.55 30.11
CA GLU A 53 7.07 -7.38 30.27
C GLU A 53 6.52 -6.96 28.91
N ASP A 54 5.21 -6.76 28.81
CA ASP A 54 4.56 -6.10 27.69
C ASP A 54 3.95 -4.77 28.15
N PRO A 55 4.65 -3.63 27.92
CA PRO A 55 4.16 -2.29 28.27
C PRO A 55 2.90 -1.85 27.50
N TYR A 56 2.49 -2.59 26.48
CA TYR A 56 1.41 -2.24 25.57
C TYR A 56 0.26 -3.26 25.54
N SER A 57 0.23 -4.19 26.50
CA SER A 57 -0.85 -5.18 26.62
C SER A 57 -2.25 -4.55 26.63
N TRP A 58 -2.39 -3.35 27.23
CA TRP A 58 -3.66 -2.60 27.26
C TRP A 58 -4.26 -2.31 25.89
N MET A 59 -3.46 -2.27 24.82
CA MET A 59 -3.93 -2.04 23.44
C MET A 59 -4.75 -3.21 22.89
N SER A 60 -4.61 -4.41 23.47
CA SER A 60 -5.35 -5.62 23.10
C SER A 60 -6.64 -5.82 23.90
N ASN A 61 -6.81 -5.08 25.00
CA ASN A 61 -7.86 -5.31 25.99
C ASN A 61 -9.16 -4.56 25.65
N LEU A 62 -10.01 -5.19 24.84
CA LEU A 62 -11.29 -4.60 24.38
C LEU A 62 -12.38 -4.49 25.47
N ASN A 63 -12.20 -5.10 26.63
CA ASN A 63 -13.19 -5.07 27.72
C ASN A 63 -13.05 -3.84 28.64
N ASP A 64 -11.91 -3.15 28.63
CA ASP A 64 -11.66 -1.99 29.47
C ASP A 64 -12.06 -0.69 28.75
N LYS A 65 -13.11 -0.04 29.25
CA LYS A 65 -13.63 1.22 28.68
C LYS A 65 -12.59 2.36 28.72
N VAL A 66 -11.68 2.34 29.70
CA VAL A 66 -10.60 3.34 29.79
C VAL A 66 -9.57 3.08 28.71
N ALA A 67 -9.14 1.83 28.54
CA ALA A 67 -8.22 1.42 27.48
C ALA A 67 -8.77 1.75 26.09
N MET A 68 -10.07 1.51 25.84
CA MET A 68 -10.73 1.85 24.57
C MET A 68 -10.66 3.36 24.25
N ARG A 69 -10.92 4.22 25.23
CA ARG A 69 -10.82 5.67 25.02
C ARG A 69 -9.40 6.12 24.70
N HIS A 70 -8.41 5.52 25.37
CA HIS A 70 -7.01 5.78 25.06
C HIS A 70 -6.62 5.24 23.67
N MET A 71 -7.18 4.11 23.24
CA MET A 71 -7.02 3.58 21.88
C MET A 71 -7.56 4.56 20.84
N ASP A 72 -8.81 5.03 20.97
CA ASP A 72 -9.43 5.95 19.99
C ASP A 72 -8.57 7.20 19.79
N VAL A 73 -8.15 7.84 20.89
CA VAL A 73 -7.29 9.03 20.84
C VAL A 73 -5.95 8.74 20.16
N TYR A 74 -5.35 7.59 20.46
CA TYR A 74 -4.06 7.23 19.87
C TYR A 74 -4.17 6.88 18.39
N MET A 75 -5.24 6.20 18.00
CA MET A 75 -5.54 5.87 16.60
C MET A 75 -5.74 7.13 15.75
N GLU A 76 -6.45 8.14 16.26
CA GLU A 76 -6.55 9.44 15.57
C GLU A 76 -5.19 10.13 15.39
N GLN A 77 -4.29 10.00 16.37
CA GLN A 77 -2.95 10.58 16.28
C GLN A 77 -2.09 9.84 15.25
N GLU A 78 -2.19 8.52 15.19
CA GLU A 78 -1.52 7.69 14.18
C GLU A 78 -2.05 7.97 12.78
N GLU A 79 -3.36 8.16 12.61
CA GLU A 79 -3.98 8.53 11.34
C GLU A 79 -3.45 9.89 10.85
N LYS A 80 -3.49 10.92 11.70
CA LYS A 80 -2.94 12.26 11.39
C LYS A 80 -1.45 12.22 11.06
N TYR A 81 -0.67 11.42 11.79
CA TYR A 81 0.75 11.23 11.52
C TYR A 81 0.96 10.57 10.14
N THR A 82 0.20 9.53 9.84
CA THR A 82 0.27 8.81 8.57
C THR A 82 -0.09 9.73 7.41
N GLU A 83 -1.18 10.48 7.51
CA GLU A 83 -1.58 11.49 6.52
C GLU A 83 -0.49 12.53 6.28
N ALA A 84 0.09 13.09 7.36
CA ALA A 84 1.15 14.08 7.26
C ALA A 84 2.39 13.53 6.53
N VAL A 85 2.84 12.33 6.90
CA VAL A 85 4.03 11.69 6.32
C VAL A 85 3.80 11.20 4.89
N MET A 86 2.58 10.73 4.58
CA MET A 86 2.25 10.15 3.27
C MET A 86 1.70 11.15 2.26
N SER A 87 1.40 12.39 2.66
CA SER A 87 0.84 13.45 1.81
C SER A 87 1.55 13.62 0.45
N ASP A 88 2.88 13.55 0.42
CA ASP A 88 3.67 13.65 -0.82
C ASP A 88 3.45 12.50 -1.81
N SER A 89 2.98 11.35 -1.33
CA SER A 89 2.85 10.10 -2.10
C SER A 89 1.47 9.91 -2.74
N GLU A 90 0.49 10.76 -2.45
CA GLU A 90 -0.89 10.64 -2.95
C GLU A 90 -0.96 10.44 -4.47
N ARG A 91 -0.17 11.22 -5.23
CA ARG A 91 -0.14 11.13 -6.69
C ARG A 91 0.29 9.76 -7.20
N ILE A 92 1.33 9.17 -6.59
CA ILE A 92 1.84 7.87 -7.04
C ILE A 92 0.93 6.73 -6.55
N LEU A 93 0.38 6.85 -5.34
CA LEU A 93 -0.61 5.91 -4.81
C LEU A 93 -1.87 5.86 -5.66
N ASN A 94 -2.44 7.01 -6.04
CA ASN A 94 -3.61 7.07 -6.92
C ASN A 94 -3.34 6.45 -8.28
N LYS A 95 -2.17 6.73 -8.87
CA LYS A 95 -1.77 6.10 -10.14
C LYS A 95 -1.69 4.58 -10.01
N LEU A 96 -1.06 4.08 -8.95
CA LEU A 96 -0.98 2.65 -8.67
C LEU A 96 -2.37 2.04 -8.46
N HIS A 97 -3.24 2.71 -7.72
CA HIS A 97 -4.63 2.28 -7.49
C HIS A 97 -5.37 2.08 -8.82
N PHE A 98 -5.32 3.04 -9.74
CA PHE A 98 -5.94 2.91 -11.07
C PHE A 98 -5.30 1.79 -11.90
N GLU A 99 -3.97 1.66 -11.86
CA GLU A 99 -3.28 0.56 -12.54
C GLU A 99 -3.71 -0.82 -12.01
N MET A 100 -3.85 -0.97 -10.69
CA MET A 100 -4.32 -2.20 -10.06
C MET A 100 -5.78 -2.48 -10.40
N ALA A 101 -6.66 -1.48 -10.26
CA ALA A 101 -8.08 -1.60 -10.59
C ALA A 101 -8.28 -2.08 -12.04
N SER A 102 -7.48 -1.58 -12.99
CA SER A 102 -7.55 -2.00 -14.40
C SER A 102 -7.14 -3.45 -14.67
N ARG A 103 -6.41 -4.10 -13.74
CA ARG A 103 -5.92 -5.47 -13.88
C ARG A 103 -6.82 -6.50 -13.20
N ILE A 104 -7.76 -6.04 -12.37
CA ILE A 104 -8.70 -6.91 -11.67
C ILE A 104 -9.90 -7.18 -12.59
N PRO A 105 -10.20 -8.45 -12.93
CA PRO A 105 -11.37 -8.78 -13.74
C PRO A 105 -12.66 -8.41 -12.98
N PHE A 106 -13.65 -7.88 -13.70
CA PHE A 106 -14.97 -7.60 -13.14
C PHE A 106 -15.70 -8.88 -12.72
N GLU A 107 -15.60 -9.92 -13.55
CA GLU A 107 -16.19 -11.23 -13.28
C GLU A 107 -15.09 -12.21 -12.88
N LEU A 108 -15.18 -12.71 -11.65
CA LEU A 108 -14.26 -13.68 -11.08
C LEU A 108 -15.01 -15.00 -10.89
N SER A 109 -14.50 -16.06 -11.50
CA SER A 109 -14.92 -17.42 -11.19
C SER A 109 -13.70 -18.24 -10.79
N THR A 110 -13.85 -19.01 -9.71
CA THR A 110 -12.89 -20.06 -9.41
C THR A 110 -13.11 -21.22 -10.37
N PRO A 111 -12.06 -21.92 -10.81
CA PRO A 111 -12.23 -23.15 -11.59
C PRO A 111 -13.18 -24.11 -10.89
N PRO A 112 -14.11 -24.74 -11.62
CA PRO A 112 -15.07 -25.66 -10.99
C PRO A 112 -14.32 -26.84 -10.38
N LEU A 113 -14.68 -27.18 -9.15
CA LEU A 113 -14.18 -28.37 -8.46
C LEU A 113 -15.19 -29.50 -8.62
N ARG A 114 -14.75 -30.68 -9.05
CA ARG A 114 -15.58 -31.88 -9.00
C ARG A 114 -15.86 -32.22 -7.53
N TRP A 115 -17.14 -32.33 -7.20
CA TRP A 115 -17.60 -32.76 -5.88
C TRP A 115 -18.40 -34.05 -6.02
N GLY A 116 -17.98 -35.12 -5.34
CA GLY A 116 -18.58 -36.46 -5.43
C GLY A 116 -17.91 -37.39 -6.46
N PRO A 117 -18.30 -38.68 -6.50
CA PRO A 117 -17.91 -39.61 -7.55
C PRO A 117 -18.55 -39.27 -8.90
#